data_AF-A0A1Q6W9B5-F1
#
_entry.id   AF-A0A1Q6W9B5-F1
#
_cell.length_a   1.000
_cell.length_b   1.000
_cell.length_c   1.000
_cell.angle_alpha   90.00
_cell.angle_beta   90.00
_cell.angle_gamma   90.00
#
_symmetry.space_group_name_H-M   'P 1'
#
loop_
_entity.id
_entity.type
_entity.pdbx_description
1 polymer ?
#
loop_
_entity_poly.entity_id
_entity_poly.type
_entity_poly.pdbx_seq_one_letter_code
_entity_poly.pdbx_strand_id
1 'polypeptide(L)'
;MTDAERILKKVGALRSLCVRLPHLETPAETLLLNRFDALASGPDRLTENDRDAVVVGWRRSWRAAETETVRQMVPRMDGNMVARDRSLAMLWVAATAPSWDAAQQRIWRCGTCEADPRVALDVRQQTESPARPVSLLIVTLAPPFVTARQRSRAASATSNPRDAVRRFIEDALGAPWTALGDAGVFLLHAVKCAIVRNHHGSQNPPARTVDRCAPQHLASELNVIKPFVVVTMGLMAYRALVRALETSSSPLHPPARLPLTEPPILGGTDGVLVDQASHSFRLFASPFIRTPRLRRVAAAILTRAASAAGIRSDA
;
A
#
# COMPACT_ATOMS: atom_id res chain seq x y z
N MET A 1 -19.50 -18.33 -5.74
CA MET A 1 -18.23 -18.76 -5.12
C MET A 1 -17.75 -20.00 -5.83
N THR A 2 -16.68 -19.87 -6.59
CA THR A 2 -16.08 -20.99 -7.32
C THR A 2 -15.23 -21.86 -6.39
N ASP A 3 -14.97 -23.11 -6.78
CA ASP A 3 -14.08 -23.99 -6.02
C ASP A 3 -12.67 -23.41 -5.84
N ALA A 4 -12.20 -22.65 -6.82
CA ALA A 4 -10.92 -21.95 -6.77
C ALA A 4 -10.87 -20.87 -5.68
N GLU A 5 -11.91 -20.05 -5.52
CA GLU A 5 -11.99 -19.03 -4.46
C GLU A 5 -12.00 -19.66 -3.06
N ARG A 6 -12.71 -20.77 -2.91
CA ARG A 6 -12.78 -21.54 -1.66
C ARG A 6 -11.42 -22.16 -1.31
N ILE A 7 -10.71 -22.69 -2.32
CA ILE A 7 -9.35 -23.22 -2.16
C ILE A 7 -8.37 -22.10 -1.78
N LEU A 8 -8.40 -20.95 -2.47
CA LEU A 8 -7.53 -19.82 -2.17
C LEU A 8 -7.78 -19.24 -0.76
N LYS A 9 -9.04 -19.17 -0.33
CA LYS A 9 -9.38 -18.74 1.04
C LYS A 9 -8.86 -19.73 2.09
N LYS A 10 -8.99 -21.04 1.83
CA LYS A 10 -8.43 -22.10 2.70
C LYS A 10 -6.91 -22.05 2.72
N VAL A 11 -6.24 -21.89 1.58
CA VAL A 11 -4.77 -21.78 1.49
C VAL A 11 -4.27 -20.52 2.19
N GLY A 12 -4.97 -19.38 2.04
CA GLY A 12 -4.64 -18.14 2.74
C GLY A 12 -4.81 -18.28 4.25
N ALA A 13 -5.90 -18.91 4.71
CA ALA A 13 -6.12 -19.23 6.11
C ALA A 13 -5.06 -20.19 6.66
N LEU A 14 -4.70 -21.23 5.89
CA LEU A 14 -3.63 -22.17 6.26
C LEU A 14 -2.28 -21.47 6.35
N ARG A 15 -1.92 -20.62 5.39
CA ARG A 15 -0.69 -19.82 5.42
C ARG A 15 -0.66 -18.90 6.65
N SER A 16 -1.77 -18.24 6.96
CA SER A 16 -1.89 -17.39 8.15
C SER A 16 -1.79 -18.19 9.46
N LEU A 17 -2.27 -19.44 9.46
CA LEU A 17 -2.17 -20.36 10.60
C LEU A 17 -0.74 -20.90 10.75
N CYS A 18 -0.10 -21.34 9.66
CA CYS A 18 1.28 -21.82 9.63
C CYS A 18 2.30 -20.75 10.03
N VAL A 19 2.01 -19.47 9.81
CA VAL A 19 2.82 -18.35 10.31
C VAL A 19 2.66 -18.14 11.82
N ARG A 20 1.55 -18.60 12.41
CA ARG A 20 1.21 -18.45 13.84
C ARG A 20 1.47 -19.70 14.69
N LEU A 21 1.69 -20.85 14.09
CA LEU A 21 2.06 -22.07 14.81
C LEU A 21 3.51 -21.96 15.33
N PRO A 22 3.82 -22.53 16.50
CA PRO A 22 5.20 -22.66 16.96
C PRO A 22 5.98 -23.47 15.91
N HIS A 23 6.91 -22.82 15.23
CA HIS A 23 7.81 -23.48 14.29
C HIS A 23 8.89 -24.19 15.09
N LEU A 24 8.92 -25.52 15.04
CA LEU A 24 10.05 -26.29 15.53
C LEU A 24 11.11 -26.32 14.44
N GLU A 25 12.28 -25.77 14.76
CA GLU A 25 13.41 -25.68 13.85
C GLU A 25 13.94 -27.08 13.54
N THR A 26 14.17 -27.36 12.25
CA THR A 26 14.87 -28.58 11.86
C THR A 26 16.37 -28.47 12.20
N PRO A 27 17.12 -29.59 12.31
CA PRO A 27 18.57 -29.54 12.54
C PRO A 27 19.32 -28.73 11.46
N ALA A 28 18.88 -28.82 10.20
CA ALA A 28 19.44 -28.03 9.10
C ALA A 28 19.15 -26.52 9.26
N GLU A 29 17.94 -26.16 9.68
CA GLU A 29 17.60 -24.77 9.99
C GLU A 29 18.40 -24.25 11.19
N THR A 30 18.63 -25.08 12.22
CA THR A 30 19.44 -24.71 13.39
C THR A 30 20.86 -24.31 12.98
N LEU A 31 21.48 -25.07 12.06
CA LEU A 31 22.81 -24.74 11.54
C LEU A 31 22.82 -23.40 10.78
N LEU A 32 21.79 -23.15 9.97
CA LEU A 32 21.63 -21.88 9.24
C LEU A 32 21.40 -20.71 10.21
N LEU A 33 20.65 -20.92 11.28
CA LEU A 33 20.39 -19.91 12.32
C LEU A 33 21.63 -19.60 13.15
N ASN A 34 22.42 -20.60 13.52
CA ASN A 34 23.71 -20.37 14.19
C ASN A 34 24.66 -19.56 13.29
N ARG A 35 24.71 -19.88 11.99
CA ARG A 35 25.47 -19.09 11.02
C ARG A 35 24.91 -17.67 10.91
N PHE A 36 23.59 -17.51 10.86
CA PHE A 36 22.93 -16.21 10.82
C PHE A 36 23.29 -15.36 12.04
N ASP A 37 23.26 -15.93 13.24
CA ASP A 37 23.57 -15.20 14.47
C ASP A 37 25.02 -14.71 14.47
N ALA A 38 25.96 -15.56 14.03
CA ALA A 38 27.36 -15.15 13.83
C ALA A 38 27.49 -14.00 12.81
N LEU A 39 26.81 -14.11 11.67
CA LEU A 39 26.79 -13.07 10.64
C LEU A 39 26.16 -11.77 11.14
N ALA A 40 25.08 -11.83 11.92
CA ALA A 40 24.38 -10.66 12.44
C ALA A 40 25.31 -9.82 13.32
N SER A 41 26.09 -10.47 14.19
CA SER A 41 27.08 -9.82 15.05
C SER A 41 28.40 -9.39 14.36
N GLY A 42 28.68 -9.89 13.16
CA GLY A 42 29.93 -9.59 12.43
C GLY A 42 29.89 -8.26 11.66
N PRO A 43 31.04 -7.60 11.42
CA PRO A 43 31.08 -6.35 10.64
C PRO A 43 31.10 -6.57 9.12
N ASP A 44 31.26 -7.82 8.66
CA ASP A 44 31.60 -8.14 7.29
C ASP A 44 30.44 -7.96 6.30
N ARG A 45 30.81 -7.72 5.03
CA ARG A 45 29.86 -7.75 3.90
C ARG A 45 29.35 -9.17 3.70
N LEU A 46 28.04 -9.28 3.49
CA LEU A 46 27.36 -10.54 3.24
C LEU A 46 27.45 -10.90 1.76
N THR A 47 27.78 -12.17 1.49
CA THR A 47 27.98 -12.71 0.14
C THR A 47 26.85 -13.65 -0.26
N GLU A 48 26.79 -14.06 -1.53
CA GLU A 48 25.82 -15.06 -2.00
C GLU A 48 25.89 -16.38 -1.20
N ASN A 49 27.06 -16.74 -0.65
CA ASN A 49 27.22 -17.94 0.18
C ASN A 49 26.49 -17.84 1.53
N ASP A 50 26.15 -16.64 1.97
CA ASP A 50 25.43 -16.38 3.22
C ASP A 50 23.92 -16.36 3.03
N ARG A 51 23.45 -16.39 1.78
CA ARG A 51 22.05 -16.17 1.40
C ARG A 51 21.07 -17.04 2.19
N ASP A 52 21.30 -18.35 2.23
CA ASP A 52 20.36 -19.28 2.85
C ASP A 52 20.27 -19.06 4.38
N ALA A 53 21.39 -18.72 5.02
CA ALA A 53 21.42 -18.33 6.43
C ALA A 53 20.65 -17.02 6.67
N VAL A 54 20.85 -16.01 5.80
CA VAL A 54 20.12 -14.74 5.88
C VAL A 54 18.62 -14.93 5.65
N VAL A 55 18.18 -15.74 4.69
CA VAL A 55 16.74 -16.03 4.46
C VAL A 55 16.10 -16.61 5.72
N VAL A 56 16.71 -17.65 6.30
CA VAL A 56 16.16 -18.34 7.47
C VAL A 56 16.17 -17.42 8.69
N GLY A 57 17.28 -16.74 8.94
CA GLY A 57 17.42 -15.81 10.07
C GLY A 57 16.49 -14.60 10.00
N TRP A 58 16.31 -14.01 8.81
CA TRP A 58 15.37 -12.91 8.62
C TRP A 58 13.91 -13.36 8.78
N ARG A 59 13.57 -14.58 8.34
CA ARG A 59 12.23 -15.16 8.62
C ARG A 59 12.00 -15.36 10.11
N ARG A 60 12.99 -15.86 10.86
CA ARG A 60 12.94 -15.99 12.33
C ARG A 60 12.75 -14.62 12.97
N SER A 61 13.61 -13.66 12.63
CA SER A 61 13.57 -12.29 13.15
C SER A 61 12.21 -11.62 12.88
N TRP A 62 11.64 -11.83 11.68
CA TRP A 62 10.32 -11.31 11.34
C TRP A 62 9.20 -11.91 12.19
N ARG A 63 9.21 -13.24 12.42
CA ARG A 63 8.24 -13.92 13.29
C ARG A 63 8.36 -13.45 14.75
N ALA A 64 9.58 -13.16 15.20
CA ALA A 64 9.88 -12.65 16.54
C ALA A 64 9.72 -11.12 16.69
N ALA A 65 9.33 -10.41 15.62
CA ALA A 65 9.28 -8.94 15.57
C ALA A 65 10.64 -8.23 15.83
N GLU A 66 11.76 -8.92 15.67
CA GLU A 66 13.14 -8.42 15.80
C GLU A 66 13.59 -7.67 14.55
N THR A 67 12.86 -6.61 14.18
CA THR A 67 13.11 -5.86 12.93
C THR A 67 14.43 -5.09 12.93
N GLU A 68 15.04 -4.86 14.09
CA GLU A 68 16.27 -4.10 14.24
C GLU A 68 17.49 -4.87 13.73
N THR A 69 17.59 -6.16 14.05
CA THR A 69 18.65 -7.05 13.52
C THR A 69 18.67 -7.04 12.00
N VAL A 70 17.48 -7.11 11.39
CA VAL A 70 17.31 -7.08 9.93
C VAL A 70 17.79 -5.74 9.36
N ARG A 71 17.41 -4.62 9.98
CA ARG A 71 17.84 -3.26 9.56
C ARG A 71 19.35 -3.06 9.65
N GLN A 72 20.00 -3.59 10.69
CA GLN A 72 21.44 -3.44 10.86
C GLN A 72 22.24 -4.22 9.81
N MET A 73 21.70 -5.36 9.35
CA MET A 73 22.34 -6.17 8.31
C MET A 73 22.16 -5.60 6.90
N VAL A 74 21.09 -4.82 6.66
CA VAL A 74 20.77 -4.25 5.34
C VAL A 74 21.99 -3.60 4.67
N PRO A 75 22.69 -2.62 5.28
CA PRO A 75 23.81 -1.93 4.61
C PRO A 75 24.97 -2.85 4.19
N ARG A 76 25.05 -4.07 4.74
CA ARG A 76 26.11 -5.03 4.49
C ARG A 76 25.79 -6.02 3.38
N MET A 77 24.57 -6.03 2.85
CA MET A 77 24.16 -7.03 1.85
C MET A 77 24.59 -6.66 0.43
N ASP A 78 24.98 -7.68 -0.32
CA ASP A 78 25.09 -7.57 -1.77
C ASP A 78 23.70 -7.41 -2.42
N GLY A 79 23.53 -6.37 -3.24
CA GLY A 79 22.31 -6.14 -3.99
C GLY A 79 21.96 -7.28 -4.96
N ASN A 80 22.96 -8.02 -5.45
CA ASN A 80 22.72 -9.20 -6.29
C ASN A 80 22.08 -10.36 -5.51
N MET A 81 22.48 -10.54 -4.25
CA MET A 81 21.92 -11.56 -3.35
C MET A 81 20.43 -11.28 -3.07
N VAL A 82 20.07 -10.01 -2.84
CA VAL A 82 18.67 -9.58 -2.68
C VAL A 82 17.89 -9.76 -3.98
N ALA A 83 18.48 -9.40 -5.12
CA ALA A 83 17.81 -9.48 -6.41
C ALA A 83 17.49 -10.92 -6.83
N ARG A 84 18.28 -11.91 -6.41
CA ARG A 84 18.19 -13.31 -6.85
C ARG A 84 17.25 -14.19 -6.01
N ASP A 85 16.87 -13.79 -4.80
CA ASP A 85 15.97 -14.55 -3.94
C ASP A 85 14.71 -13.74 -3.59
N ARG A 86 13.55 -14.31 -3.94
CA ARG A 86 12.25 -13.69 -3.69
C ARG A 86 12.09 -13.37 -2.21
N SER A 87 12.28 -14.36 -1.32
CA SER A 87 12.02 -14.24 0.11
C SER A 87 12.86 -13.14 0.75
N LEU A 88 14.13 -13.08 0.36
CA LEU A 88 15.06 -12.03 0.74
C LEU A 88 14.64 -10.66 0.25
N ALA A 89 14.24 -10.52 -1.03
CA ALA A 89 13.71 -9.26 -1.55
C ALA A 89 12.46 -8.79 -0.78
N MET A 90 11.54 -9.71 -0.44
CA MET A 90 10.35 -9.39 0.35
C MET A 90 10.72 -8.85 1.74
N LEU A 91 11.64 -9.53 2.43
CA LEU A 91 12.10 -9.17 3.76
C LEU A 91 12.94 -7.88 3.75
N TRP A 92 13.75 -7.67 2.71
CA TRP A 92 14.54 -6.47 2.50
C TRP A 92 13.66 -5.23 2.34
N VAL A 93 12.66 -5.29 1.46
CA VAL A 93 11.70 -4.19 1.26
C VAL A 93 10.96 -3.89 2.57
N ALA A 94 10.58 -4.92 3.32
CA ALA A 94 9.91 -4.74 4.60
C ALA A 94 10.82 -4.12 5.67
N ALA A 95 12.10 -4.49 5.71
CA ALA A 95 13.08 -3.98 6.68
C ALA A 95 13.51 -2.53 6.39
N THR A 96 13.63 -2.20 5.12
CA THR A 96 14.05 -0.87 4.62
C THR A 96 12.89 0.09 4.42
N ALA A 97 11.65 -0.38 4.58
CA ALA A 97 10.49 0.50 4.56
C ALA A 97 10.66 1.59 5.65
N PRO A 98 10.52 2.87 5.28
CA PRO A 98 10.57 3.93 6.28
C PRO A 98 9.42 3.76 7.28
N SER A 99 9.58 4.26 8.51
CA SER A 99 8.45 4.39 9.42
C SER A 99 7.36 5.26 8.79
N TRP A 100 6.11 5.12 9.27
CA TRP A 100 5.01 5.95 8.81
C TRP A 100 5.33 7.44 8.92
N ASP A 101 5.87 7.87 10.07
CA ASP A 101 6.26 9.26 10.31
C ASP A 101 7.35 9.73 9.34
N ALA A 102 8.34 8.88 9.05
CA ALA A 102 9.37 9.20 8.07
C ALA A 102 8.78 9.33 6.65
N ALA A 103 7.82 8.48 6.27
CA ALA A 103 7.10 8.60 5.00
C ALA A 103 6.31 9.90 4.92
N GLN A 104 5.56 10.25 5.97
CA GLN A 104 4.78 11.50 6.04
C GLN A 104 5.67 12.75 6.06
N GLN A 105 6.83 12.71 6.71
CA GLN A 105 7.82 13.80 6.68
C GLN A 105 8.44 14.00 5.29
N ARG A 106 8.74 12.91 4.57
CA ARG A 106 9.20 13.01 3.16
C ARG A 106 8.15 13.66 2.28
N ILE A 107 6.88 13.28 2.44
CA ILE A 107 5.75 13.92 1.73
C ILE A 107 5.68 15.42 2.05
N TRP A 108 5.82 15.79 3.33
CA TRP A 108 5.75 17.18 3.78
C TRP A 108 6.85 18.07 3.17
N ARG A 109 8.03 17.50 2.91
CA ARG A 109 9.20 18.23 2.39
C ARG A 109 9.36 18.14 0.87
N CYS A 110 8.63 17.26 0.18
CA CYS A 110 8.80 17.00 -1.25
C CYS A 110 8.62 18.24 -2.15
N GLY A 111 9.56 18.52 -3.04
CA GLY A 111 9.48 19.61 -4.04
C GLY A 111 9.37 19.13 -5.48
N THR A 112 9.30 17.82 -5.73
CA THR A 112 9.52 17.19 -7.05
C THR A 112 8.63 17.73 -8.18
N CYS A 113 7.46 18.28 -7.86
CA CYS A 113 6.50 18.79 -8.84
C CYS A 113 6.39 20.32 -8.89
N GLU A 114 7.37 21.07 -8.36
CA GLU A 114 7.35 22.54 -8.29
C GLU A 114 7.16 23.22 -9.65
N ALA A 115 7.76 22.68 -10.71
CA ALA A 115 7.62 23.23 -12.05
C ALA A 115 6.23 23.00 -12.69
N ASP A 116 5.33 22.23 -12.06
CA ASP A 116 3.98 22.01 -12.60
C ASP A 116 2.99 23.04 -12.03
N PRO A 117 2.46 23.97 -12.84
CA PRO A 117 1.59 25.04 -12.36
C PRO A 117 0.25 24.53 -11.83
N ARG A 118 -0.10 23.25 -12.09
CA ARG A 118 -1.30 22.62 -11.55
C ARG A 118 -1.11 22.04 -10.15
N VAL A 119 0.10 22.02 -9.61
CA VAL A 119 0.42 21.41 -8.31
C VAL A 119 0.60 22.50 -7.27
N ALA A 120 -0.33 22.57 -6.32
CA ALA A 120 -0.24 23.49 -5.19
C ALA A 120 0.63 22.87 -4.08
N LEU A 121 1.94 23.15 -4.11
CA LEU A 121 2.88 22.64 -3.11
C LEU A 121 2.63 23.15 -1.69
N ASP A 122 1.84 24.20 -1.51
CA ASP A 122 1.52 24.72 -0.17
C ASP A 122 0.35 24.02 0.51
N VAL A 123 -0.39 23.16 -0.21
CA VAL A 123 -1.50 22.39 0.37
C VAL A 123 -1.22 20.92 0.15
N ARG A 124 -0.93 20.19 1.24
CA ARG A 124 -0.48 18.79 1.17
C ARG A 124 -1.27 17.90 2.07
N GLN A 125 -1.42 16.65 1.66
CA GLN A 125 -1.93 15.61 2.53
C GLN A 125 -0.86 15.24 3.57
N GLN A 126 -1.25 15.26 4.83
CA GLN A 126 -0.60 14.48 5.88
C GLN A 126 -1.65 13.57 6.50
N THR A 127 -1.34 12.28 6.55
CA THR A 127 -2.24 11.26 7.06
C THR A 127 -1.63 10.69 8.33
N GLU A 128 -2.42 10.66 9.40
CA GLU A 128 -2.02 10.03 10.67
C GLU A 128 -1.84 8.52 10.48
N SER A 129 -1.02 7.90 11.33
CA SER A 129 -0.80 6.46 11.28
C SER A 129 -2.13 5.72 11.51
N PRO A 130 -2.41 4.62 10.79
CA PRO A 130 -3.60 3.84 11.06
C PRO A 130 -3.55 3.28 12.49
N ALA A 131 -4.65 3.41 13.23
CA ALA A 131 -4.76 2.90 14.61
C ALA A 131 -4.88 1.37 14.68
N ARG A 132 -5.21 0.73 13.56
CA ARG A 132 -5.39 -0.72 13.40
C ARG A 132 -4.73 -1.18 12.09
N PRO A 133 -4.39 -2.48 11.96
CA PRO A 133 -4.01 -3.04 10.67
C PRO A 133 -5.07 -2.71 9.60
N VAL A 134 -4.61 -2.29 8.42
CA VAL A 134 -5.51 -1.83 7.34
C VAL A 134 -6.08 -3.02 6.58
N SER A 135 -7.37 -3.28 6.74
CA SER A 135 -8.10 -4.30 5.99
C SER A 135 -8.52 -3.80 4.61
N LEU A 136 -9.06 -2.57 4.55
CA LEU A 136 -9.50 -1.92 3.32
C LEU A 136 -8.81 -0.57 3.16
N LEU A 137 -8.00 -0.44 2.10
CA LEU A 137 -7.45 0.83 1.67
C LEU A 137 -8.28 1.43 0.53
N ILE A 138 -8.68 2.68 0.68
CA ILE A 138 -9.30 3.48 -0.37
C ILE A 138 -8.27 4.47 -0.89
N VAL A 139 -7.95 4.41 -2.18
CA VAL A 139 -7.05 5.35 -2.86
C VAL A 139 -7.87 6.31 -3.71
N THR A 140 -7.81 7.59 -3.37
CA THR A 140 -8.48 8.68 -4.09
C THR A 140 -7.46 9.50 -4.89
N LEU A 141 -7.89 10.59 -5.55
CA LEU A 141 -7.08 11.29 -6.55
C LEU A 141 -6.00 12.20 -5.92
N ALA A 142 -6.41 13.27 -5.26
CA ALA A 142 -5.57 14.30 -4.69
C ALA A 142 -6.33 15.02 -3.57
N PRO A 143 -5.65 15.60 -2.57
CA PRO A 143 -6.31 16.39 -1.55
C PRO A 143 -7.00 17.64 -2.16
N PRO A 144 -8.03 18.18 -1.50
CA PRO A 144 -8.75 19.35 -1.99
C PRO A 144 -7.84 20.59 -1.99
N PHE A 145 -7.95 21.38 -3.06
CA PHE A 145 -7.26 22.65 -3.19
C PHE A 145 -7.97 23.76 -2.42
N VAL A 146 -7.18 24.53 -1.71
CA VAL A 146 -7.49 25.84 -1.17
C VAL A 146 -6.32 26.78 -1.49
N THR A 147 -6.58 28.07 -1.60
CA THR A 147 -5.49 29.05 -1.71
C THR A 147 -4.78 29.15 -0.37
N ALA A 148 -3.47 28.89 -0.35
CA ALA A 148 -2.63 29.01 0.83
C ALA A 148 -1.37 29.81 0.49
N ARG A 149 -0.93 30.66 1.42
CA ARG A 149 0.32 31.44 1.30
C ARG A 149 1.52 30.75 1.96
N GLN A 150 1.25 29.71 2.75
CA GLN A 150 2.23 28.94 3.48
C GLN A 150 1.82 27.47 3.46
N ARG A 151 2.80 26.59 3.65
CA ARG A 151 2.60 25.15 3.67
C ARG A 151 1.61 24.75 4.77
N SER A 152 0.58 24.01 4.40
CA SER A 152 -0.54 23.62 5.26
C SER A 152 -1.02 22.20 4.97
N ARG A 153 -1.62 21.57 5.99
CA ARG A 153 -2.29 20.26 5.86
C ARG A 153 -3.63 20.46 5.16
N ALA A 154 -3.91 19.65 4.15
CA ALA A 154 -5.18 19.66 3.45
C ALA A 154 -6.33 19.18 4.34
N ALA A 155 -7.47 19.88 4.27
CA ALA A 155 -8.71 19.50 4.91
C ALA A 155 -9.49 18.51 4.02
N SER A 156 -8.99 17.26 3.94
CA SER A 156 -9.50 16.20 3.05
C SER A 156 -10.44 15.23 3.75
N ALA A 157 -10.84 14.16 3.07
CA ALA A 157 -11.67 13.09 3.62
C ALA A 157 -11.14 12.52 4.96
N THR A 158 -9.84 12.59 5.23
CA THR A 158 -9.28 12.06 6.48
C THR A 158 -9.41 13.00 7.67
N SER A 159 -9.61 14.31 7.46
CA SER A 159 -9.60 15.32 8.53
C SER A 159 -10.82 16.25 8.54
N ASN A 160 -11.61 16.26 7.47
CA ASN A 160 -12.76 17.14 7.30
C ASN A 160 -14.07 16.34 7.18
N PRO A 161 -14.97 16.38 8.17
CA PRO A 161 -16.25 15.65 8.13
C PRO A 161 -17.20 16.15 7.04
N ARG A 162 -16.98 17.36 6.51
CA ARG A 162 -17.77 17.92 5.42
C ARG A 162 -17.23 17.56 4.04
N ASP A 163 -16.09 16.87 3.95
CA ASP A 163 -15.55 16.43 2.67
C ASP A 163 -16.53 15.50 1.94
N ALA A 164 -16.72 15.74 0.65
CA ALA A 164 -17.72 15.02 -0.15
C ALA A 164 -17.35 13.55 -0.40
N VAL A 165 -16.06 13.22 -0.41
CA VAL A 165 -15.57 11.84 -0.52
C VAL A 165 -15.76 11.11 0.80
N ARG A 166 -15.48 11.75 1.94
CA ARG A 166 -15.77 11.18 3.26
C ARG A 166 -17.24 10.84 3.42
N ARG A 167 -18.13 11.81 3.19
CA ARG A 167 -19.59 11.59 3.28
C ARG A 167 -20.06 10.48 2.36
N PHE A 168 -19.55 10.44 1.13
CA PHE A 168 -19.85 9.34 0.21
C PHE A 168 -19.42 7.96 0.75
N ILE A 169 -18.25 7.85 1.39
CA ILE A 169 -17.76 6.58 1.96
C ILE A 169 -18.61 6.18 3.17
N GLU A 170 -18.91 7.12 4.07
CA GLU A 170 -19.79 6.90 5.23
C GLU A 170 -21.18 6.42 4.77
N ASP A 171 -21.77 7.11 3.78
CA ASP A 171 -23.07 6.74 3.19
C ASP A 171 -23.03 5.35 2.53
N ALA A 172 -21.97 5.04 1.78
CA ALA A 172 -21.86 3.79 1.03
C ALA A 172 -21.58 2.56 1.90
N LEU A 173 -20.97 2.75 3.08
CA LEU A 173 -20.64 1.69 4.02
C LEU A 173 -21.56 1.66 5.25
N GLY A 174 -22.47 2.63 5.38
CA GLY A 174 -23.46 2.67 6.46
C GLY A 174 -22.88 2.92 7.84
N ALA A 175 -21.70 3.53 7.95
CA ALA A 175 -21.04 3.74 9.24
C ALA A 175 -20.23 5.05 9.30
N PRO A 176 -20.10 5.68 10.48
CA PRO A 176 -19.30 6.89 10.65
C PRO A 176 -17.81 6.61 10.48
N TRP A 177 -17.03 7.61 10.04
CA TRP A 177 -15.60 7.47 9.76
C TRP A 177 -14.77 6.85 10.88
N THR A 178 -15.10 7.16 12.14
CA THR A 178 -14.39 6.60 13.31
C THR A 178 -14.58 5.08 13.40
N ALA A 179 -15.83 4.61 13.29
CA ALA A 179 -16.15 3.18 13.29
C ALA A 179 -15.55 2.46 12.08
N LEU A 180 -15.54 3.11 10.91
CA LEU A 180 -14.86 2.59 9.72
C LEU A 180 -13.35 2.44 9.96
N GLY A 181 -12.71 3.42 10.58
CA GLY A 181 -11.30 3.36 10.99
C GLY A 181 -11.01 2.21 11.95
N ASP A 182 -11.87 2.01 12.96
CA ASP A 182 -11.77 0.90 13.92
C ASP A 182 -11.94 -0.47 13.25
N ALA A 183 -12.76 -0.55 12.20
CA ALA A 183 -12.93 -1.74 11.36
C ALA A 183 -11.78 -1.97 10.37
N GLY A 184 -10.78 -1.09 10.32
CA GLY A 184 -9.61 -1.21 9.45
C GLY A 184 -9.79 -0.58 8.07
N VAL A 185 -10.74 0.35 7.89
CA VAL A 185 -10.82 1.21 6.70
C VAL A 185 -9.79 2.33 6.81
N PHE A 186 -9.08 2.57 5.72
CA PHE A 186 -8.10 3.64 5.64
C PHE A 186 -8.13 4.32 4.28
N LEU A 187 -7.73 5.60 4.22
CA LEU A 187 -7.75 6.37 2.99
C LEU A 187 -6.43 7.06 2.72
N LEU A 188 -5.97 6.92 1.48
CA LEU A 188 -4.83 7.63 0.92
C LEU A 188 -5.23 8.39 -0.33
N HIS A 189 -4.46 9.43 -0.64
CA HIS A 189 -4.55 10.15 -1.91
C HIS A 189 -3.40 9.70 -2.81
N ALA A 190 -3.67 9.47 -4.09
CA ALA A 190 -2.69 9.07 -5.09
C ALA A 190 -1.58 10.11 -5.26
N VAL A 191 -1.96 11.39 -5.34
CA VAL A 191 -1.04 12.53 -5.31
C VAL A 191 -1.14 13.22 -3.95
N LYS A 192 0.00 13.65 -3.43
CA LYS A 192 0.10 14.19 -2.06
C LYS A 192 -0.07 15.69 -1.94
N CYS A 193 0.05 16.43 -3.05
CA CYS A 193 -0.21 17.86 -3.11
C CYS A 193 -1.58 18.12 -3.74
N ALA A 194 -2.22 19.21 -3.35
CA ALA A 194 -3.50 19.59 -3.94
C ALA A 194 -3.32 20.01 -5.40
N ILE A 195 -4.38 19.83 -6.18
CA ILE A 195 -4.38 20.13 -7.62
C ILE A 195 -5.23 21.36 -7.88
N VAL A 196 -4.59 22.38 -8.47
CA VAL A 196 -5.26 23.59 -8.93
C VAL A 196 -6.26 23.21 -10.02
N ARG A 197 -7.47 23.78 -9.93
CA ARG A 197 -8.54 23.59 -10.91
C ARG A 197 -8.05 24.03 -12.27
N ASN A 198 -8.29 23.21 -13.30
CA ASN A 198 -8.08 23.65 -14.67
C ASN A 198 -9.22 24.60 -15.13
N HIS A 199 -9.16 25.07 -16.36
CA HIS A 199 -10.18 25.95 -16.96
C HIS A 199 -11.58 25.32 -17.02
N HIS A 200 -11.69 23.99 -16.92
CA HIS A 200 -12.97 23.26 -16.80
C HIS A 200 -13.38 23.00 -15.34
N GLY A 201 -12.72 23.63 -14.36
CA GLY A 201 -13.01 23.46 -12.93
C GLY A 201 -12.58 22.12 -12.33
N SER A 202 -11.88 21.26 -13.09
CA SER A 202 -11.47 19.91 -12.69
C SER A 202 -10.17 19.90 -11.88
N GLN A 203 -10.14 19.09 -10.81
CA GLN A 203 -8.97 18.86 -9.96
C GLN A 203 -8.29 17.52 -10.22
N ASN A 204 -8.53 16.92 -11.39
CA ASN A 204 -7.77 15.72 -11.76
C ASN A 204 -6.28 16.05 -11.88
N PRO A 205 -5.40 15.29 -11.21
CA PRO A 205 -3.96 15.45 -11.37
C PRO A 205 -3.54 15.13 -12.82
N PRO A 206 -2.58 15.85 -13.39
CA PRO A 206 -1.92 15.44 -14.63
C PRO A 206 -1.26 14.06 -14.49
N ALA A 207 -1.25 13.25 -15.55
CA ALA A 207 -0.63 11.92 -15.53
C ALA A 207 0.87 11.97 -15.16
N ARG A 208 1.60 12.97 -15.66
CA ARG A 208 3.01 13.20 -15.30
C ARG A 208 3.22 13.45 -13.79
N THR A 209 2.26 14.09 -13.12
CA THR A 209 2.33 14.34 -11.68
C THR A 209 2.12 13.05 -10.91
N VAL A 210 1.16 12.23 -11.35
CA VAL A 210 0.90 10.89 -10.80
C VAL A 210 2.14 10.00 -10.95
N ASP A 211 2.71 9.95 -12.15
CA ASP A 211 3.87 9.13 -12.48
C ASP A 211 5.14 9.50 -11.69
N ARG A 212 5.25 10.74 -11.20
CA ARG A 212 6.35 11.15 -10.31
C ARG A 212 6.04 10.87 -8.84
N CYS A 213 4.81 11.19 -8.42
CA CYS A 213 4.44 11.19 -7.00
C CYS A 213 4.21 9.78 -6.46
N ALA A 214 3.50 8.93 -7.21
CA ALA A 214 3.07 7.63 -6.72
C ALA A 214 4.24 6.64 -6.47
N PRO A 215 5.23 6.52 -7.37
CA PRO A 215 6.42 5.69 -7.13
C PRO A 215 7.20 6.06 -5.86
N GLN A 216 7.17 7.34 -5.46
CA GLN A 216 7.93 7.81 -4.29
C GLN A 216 7.12 7.69 -3.00
N HIS A 217 5.86 8.14 -3.02
CA HIS A 217 5.10 8.36 -1.80
C HIS A 217 4.01 7.31 -1.58
N LEU A 218 3.23 6.99 -2.60
CA LEU A 218 2.20 5.96 -2.47
C LEU A 218 2.83 4.57 -2.28
N ALA A 219 3.91 4.27 -3.00
CA ALA A 219 4.68 3.03 -2.80
C ALA A 219 5.21 2.92 -1.35
N SER A 220 5.77 4.01 -0.82
CA SER A 220 6.26 4.05 0.56
C SER A 220 5.16 3.78 1.57
N GLU A 221 3.98 4.40 1.43
CA GLU A 221 2.86 4.17 2.33
C GLU A 221 2.29 2.75 2.22
N LEU A 222 2.17 2.22 1.00
CA LEU A 222 1.70 0.84 0.75
C LEU A 222 2.62 -0.20 1.41
N ASN A 223 3.93 0.00 1.32
CA ASN A 223 4.91 -0.91 1.94
C ASN A 223 4.85 -0.89 3.48
N VAL A 224 4.36 0.19 4.07
CA VAL A 224 4.15 0.30 5.53
C VAL A 224 2.83 -0.33 5.95
N ILE A 225 1.72 0.04 5.31
CA ILE A 225 0.36 -0.35 5.79
C ILE A 225 -0.08 -1.74 5.32
N LYS A 226 0.47 -2.24 4.20
CA LYS A 226 0.25 -3.59 3.65
C LYS A 226 -1.22 -4.04 3.68
N PRO A 227 -2.11 -3.35 2.93
CA PRO A 227 -3.55 -3.58 3.03
C PRO A 227 -3.95 -4.96 2.49
N PHE A 228 -5.07 -5.51 2.96
CA PHE A 228 -5.62 -6.75 2.42
C PHE A 228 -6.47 -6.54 1.15
N VAL A 229 -7.23 -5.45 1.11
CA VAL A 229 -8.05 -5.03 -0.05
C VAL A 229 -7.75 -3.57 -0.38
N VAL A 230 -7.68 -3.25 -1.67
CA VAL A 230 -7.48 -1.90 -2.18
C VAL A 230 -8.60 -1.53 -3.15
N VAL A 231 -9.23 -0.38 -2.95
CA VAL A 231 -10.17 0.25 -3.88
C VAL A 231 -9.55 1.52 -4.42
N THR A 232 -9.44 1.64 -5.74
CA THR A 232 -9.02 2.88 -6.40
C THR A 232 -10.24 3.64 -6.91
N MET A 233 -10.30 4.95 -6.68
CA MET A 233 -11.40 5.80 -7.12
C MET A 233 -10.98 6.73 -8.26
N GLY A 234 -11.36 6.36 -9.48
CA GLY A 234 -11.04 7.06 -10.72
C GLY A 234 -9.73 6.63 -11.35
N LEU A 235 -9.60 6.95 -12.64
CA LEU A 235 -8.49 6.48 -13.48
C LEU A 235 -7.10 6.88 -12.95
N MET A 236 -6.94 8.11 -12.45
CA MET A 236 -5.64 8.56 -11.94
C MET A 236 -5.25 7.91 -10.61
N ALA A 237 -6.22 7.54 -9.77
CA ALA A 237 -5.94 6.78 -8.55
C ALA A 237 -5.50 5.35 -8.89
N TYR A 238 -6.16 4.73 -9.88
CA TYR A 238 -5.75 3.44 -10.41
C TYR A 238 -4.34 3.49 -11.03
N ARG A 239 -4.08 4.45 -11.92
CA ARG A 239 -2.75 4.66 -12.51
C ARG A 239 -1.68 4.84 -11.43
N ALA A 240 -1.96 5.62 -10.40
CA ALA A 240 -1.04 5.84 -9.29
C ALA A 240 -0.71 4.54 -8.57
N LEU A 241 -1.70 3.70 -8.29
CA LEU A 241 -1.47 2.39 -7.72
C LEU A 241 -0.55 1.57 -8.62
N VAL A 242 -0.88 1.41 -9.91
CA VAL A 242 -0.03 0.65 -10.85
C VAL A 242 1.42 1.15 -10.86
N ARG A 243 1.63 2.47 -10.90
CA ARG A 243 2.97 3.08 -10.81
C ARG A 243 3.69 2.82 -9.48
N ALA A 244 2.97 2.83 -8.36
CA ALA A 244 3.53 2.48 -7.07
C ALA A 244 3.97 1.01 -7.02
N LEU A 245 3.17 0.12 -7.62
CA LEU A 245 3.48 -1.31 -7.71
C LEU A 245 4.76 -1.57 -8.53
N GLU A 246 4.97 -0.87 -9.64
CA GLU A 246 6.18 -0.99 -10.49
C GLU A 246 7.48 -0.85 -9.69
N THR A 247 7.49 -0.02 -8.64
CA THR A 247 8.67 0.18 -7.77
C THR A 247 8.79 -0.80 -6.60
N SER A 248 7.70 -1.46 -6.25
CA SER A 248 7.63 -2.35 -5.08
C SER A 248 7.70 -3.83 -5.49
N SER A 249 7.79 -4.10 -6.79
CA SER A 249 7.91 -5.44 -7.36
C SER A 249 9.37 -5.84 -7.54
N SER A 250 9.67 -7.12 -7.28
CA SER A 250 10.99 -7.68 -7.55
C SER A 250 11.23 -7.76 -9.07
N PRO A 251 12.43 -7.45 -9.57
CA PRO A 251 12.79 -7.59 -11.00
C PRO A 251 12.56 -9.01 -11.55
N LEU A 252 12.62 -10.03 -10.69
CA LEU A 252 12.41 -11.42 -11.07
C LEU A 252 10.93 -11.82 -11.12
N HIS A 253 10.04 -11.07 -10.47
CA HIS A 253 8.61 -11.32 -10.41
C HIS A 253 7.88 -10.01 -10.72
N PRO A 254 7.82 -9.63 -12.01
CA PRO A 254 7.06 -8.46 -12.41
C PRO A 254 5.62 -8.63 -11.94
N PRO A 255 4.97 -7.58 -11.44
CA PRO A 255 3.56 -7.66 -11.10
C PRO A 255 2.82 -8.08 -12.38
N ALA A 256 1.71 -8.81 -12.24
CA ALA A 256 0.81 -9.01 -13.37
C ALA A 256 0.62 -7.65 -14.05
N ARG A 257 0.93 -7.55 -15.36
CA ARG A 257 1.00 -6.26 -16.07
C ARG A 257 -0.39 -5.64 -16.13
N LEU A 258 -0.74 -4.89 -15.09
CA LEU A 258 -1.95 -4.10 -15.03
C LEU A 258 -1.78 -2.95 -16.03
N PRO A 259 -2.65 -2.82 -17.04
CA PRO A 259 -2.55 -1.73 -18.00
C PRO A 259 -2.80 -0.40 -17.28
N LEU A 260 -2.03 0.64 -17.60
CA LEU A 260 -2.09 1.93 -16.90
C LEU A 260 -3.37 2.73 -17.15
N THR A 261 -4.04 2.49 -18.29
CA THR A 261 -5.15 3.31 -18.80
C THR A 261 -6.49 2.57 -18.83
N GLU A 262 -6.47 1.27 -18.63
CA GLU A 262 -7.64 0.41 -18.71
C GLU A 262 -7.80 -0.31 -17.38
N PRO A 263 -8.39 0.33 -16.36
CA PRO A 263 -8.65 -0.38 -15.12
C PRO A 263 -9.45 -1.63 -15.44
N PRO A 264 -9.23 -2.75 -14.74
CA PRO A 264 -10.05 -3.94 -14.87
C PRO A 264 -11.44 -3.63 -14.29
N ILE A 265 -12.24 -2.83 -15.00
CA ILE A 265 -13.63 -2.54 -14.70
C ILE A 265 -14.41 -3.73 -15.25
N LEU A 266 -14.18 -4.90 -14.67
CA LEU A 266 -14.99 -6.07 -14.97
C LEU A 266 -16.17 -6.01 -14.02
N GLY A 267 -17.31 -5.61 -14.56
CA GLY A 267 -18.59 -5.78 -13.89
C GLY A 267 -18.72 -7.23 -13.43
N GLY A 268 -18.65 -7.46 -12.12
CA GLY A 268 -18.97 -8.75 -11.51
C GLY A 268 -17.81 -9.57 -10.95
N THR A 269 -16.56 -9.09 -10.94
CA THR A 269 -15.44 -9.85 -10.36
C THR A 269 -15.21 -9.57 -8.88
N ASP A 270 -14.66 -10.56 -8.18
CA ASP A 270 -14.23 -10.55 -6.76
C ASP A 270 -12.92 -9.75 -6.51
N GLY A 271 -12.66 -8.75 -7.38
CA GLY A 271 -11.39 -8.02 -7.46
C GLY A 271 -10.29 -8.81 -8.18
N VAL A 272 -9.20 -8.12 -8.54
CA VAL A 272 -7.99 -8.73 -9.13
C VAL A 272 -6.98 -8.99 -8.02
N LEU A 273 -6.46 -10.21 -7.91
CA LEU A 273 -5.37 -10.50 -6.98
C LEU A 273 -4.07 -9.86 -7.50
N VAL A 274 -3.44 -9.05 -6.66
CA VAL A 274 -2.16 -8.41 -6.93
C VAL A 274 -1.14 -8.94 -5.93
N ASP A 275 -0.10 -9.58 -6.45
CA ASP A 275 1.04 -10.03 -5.65
C ASP A 275 2.15 -8.99 -5.70
N GLN A 276 2.55 -8.48 -4.53
CA GLN A 276 3.77 -7.70 -4.37
C GLN A 276 4.88 -8.56 -3.74
N ALA A 277 6.09 -7.99 -3.66
CA ALA A 277 7.13 -8.60 -2.85
C ALA A 277 6.66 -8.70 -1.38
N SER A 278 6.24 -7.62 -0.74
CA SER A 278 6.01 -7.66 0.71
C SER A 278 4.68 -8.29 1.18
N HIS A 279 3.65 -8.36 0.31
CA HIS A 279 2.31 -8.87 0.62
C HIS A 279 1.48 -9.06 -0.68
N SER A 280 0.31 -9.68 -0.57
CA SER A 280 -0.69 -9.76 -1.64
C SER A 280 -1.98 -9.09 -1.22
N PHE A 281 -2.68 -8.46 -2.15
CA PHE A 281 -3.97 -7.80 -1.88
C PHE A 281 -4.95 -7.95 -3.05
N ARG A 282 -6.25 -7.74 -2.79
CA ARG A 282 -7.27 -7.68 -3.85
C ARG A 282 -7.53 -6.25 -4.30
N LEU A 283 -7.46 -5.99 -5.60
CA LEU A 283 -7.69 -4.69 -6.21
C LEU A 283 -9.09 -4.59 -6.81
N PHE A 284 -9.80 -3.52 -6.44
CA PHE A 284 -11.03 -3.06 -7.07
C PHE A 284 -10.81 -1.69 -7.71
N ALA A 285 -11.20 -1.53 -8.98
CA ALA A 285 -11.17 -0.26 -9.68
C ALA A 285 -12.57 0.34 -9.79
N SER A 286 -12.79 1.48 -9.13
CA SER A 286 -14.05 2.22 -9.12
C SER A 286 -13.97 3.48 -9.99
N PRO A 287 -15.06 3.91 -10.65
CA PRO A 287 -15.13 5.27 -11.16
C PRO A 287 -15.06 6.30 -10.03
N PHE A 288 -14.77 7.55 -10.38
CA PHE A 288 -14.87 8.66 -9.44
C PHE A 288 -16.31 9.18 -9.34
N ILE A 289 -16.69 9.70 -8.17
CA ILE A 289 -18.07 10.05 -7.77
C ILE A 289 -18.63 11.35 -8.37
N ARG A 290 -18.44 11.56 -9.68
CA ARG A 290 -18.77 12.84 -10.36
C ARG A 290 -20.24 13.03 -10.70
N THR A 291 -20.94 11.94 -11.01
CA THR A 291 -22.35 11.97 -11.43
C THR A 291 -23.17 11.01 -10.57
N PRO A 292 -24.48 11.21 -10.41
CA PRO A 292 -25.33 10.29 -9.65
C PRO A 292 -25.22 8.83 -10.12
N ARG A 293 -25.09 8.61 -11.43
CA ARG A 293 -24.86 7.27 -11.99
C ARG A 293 -23.52 6.68 -11.52
N LEU A 294 -22.42 7.42 -11.64
CA LEU A 294 -21.10 6.94 -11.21
C LEU A 294 -21.01 6.77 -9.69
N ARG A 295 -21.72 7.59 -8.90
CA ARG A 295 -21.85 7.43 -7.44
C ARG A 295 -22.44 6.08 -7.07
N ARG A 296 -23.55 5.67 -7.71
CA ARG A 296 -24.16 4.35 -7.47
C ARG A 296 -23.22 3.19 -7.82
N VAL A 297 -22.53 3.28 -8.95
CA VAL A 297 -21.54 2.26 -9.35
C VAL A 297 -20.38 2.19 -8.36
N ALA A 298 -19.85 3.35 -7.95
CA ALA A 298 -18.76 3.42 -6.98
C ALA A 298 -19.16 2.85 -5.61
N ALA A 299 -20.39 3.12 -5.15
CA ALA A 299 -20.91 2.58 -3.90
C ALA A 299 -20.96 1.05 -3.96
N ALA A 300 -21.55 0.48 -5.01
CA ALA A 300 -21.62 -0.97 -5.18
C ALA A 300 -20.25 -1.66 -5.26
N ILE A 301 -19.23 -0.99 -5.81
CA ILE A 301 -17.84 -1.51 -5.82
C ILE A 301 -17.24 -1.41 -4.41
N LEU A 302 -17.41 -0.29 -3.72
CA LEU A 302 -16.89 -0.06 -2.39
C LEU A 302 -17.48 -1.04 -1.36
N THR A 303 -18.79 -1.26 -1.37
CA THR A 303 -19.46 -2.23 -0.48
C THR A 303 -18.95 -3.66 -0.71
N ARG A 304 -18.75 -4.06 -1.98
CA ARG A 304 -18.17 -5.37 -2.30
C ARG A 304 -16.74 -5.51 -1.81
N ALA A 305 -15.92 -4.48 -1.99
CA ALA A 305 -14.55 -4.48 -1.49
C ALA A 305 -14.49 -4.51 0.05
N ALA A 306 -15.38 -3.80 0.73
CA ALA A 306 -15.54 -3.87 2.18
C ALA A 306 -15.90 -5.28 2.65
N SER A 307 -16.86 -5.93 2.00
CA SER A 307 -17.20 -7.34 2.28
C SER A 307 -16.01 -8.28 2.07
N ALA A 308 -15.24 -8.11 0.97
CA ALA A 308 -14.02 -8.87 0.73
C ALA A 308 -12.93 -8.62 1.80
N ALA A 309 -12.93 -7.43 2.41
CA ALA A 309 -12.06 -7.06 3.52
C ALA A 309 -12.57 -7.51 4.89
N GLY A 310 -13.74 -8.16 4.97
CA GLY A 310 -14.38 -8.57 6.22
C GLY A 310 -15.03 -7.43 7.00
N ILE A 311 -15.22 -6.26 6.38
CA ILE A 311 -15.91 -5.12 6.97
C ILE A 311 -17.41 -5.31 6.72
N ARG A 312 -18.17 -5.44 7.81
CA ARG A 312 -19.62 -5.53 7.75
C ARG A 312 -20.19 -4.13 7.54
N SER A 313 -21.00 -3.99 6.49
CA SER A 313 -21.91 -2.87 6.33
C SER A 313 -23.14 -3.21 7.16
N ASP A 314 -23.40 -2.47 8.22
CA ASP A 314 -24.67 -2.56 8.97
C ASP A 314 -25.78 -1.81 8.20
N ALA A 315 -25.99 -2.22 6.94
CA ALA A 315 -27.03 -1.67 6.07
C ALA A 315 -28.24 -2.61 6.03
#